data_AF-H2EQP6-F1
#
_entry.id   AF-H2EQP6-F1
#
_cell.length_a   1.000
_cell.length_b   1.000
_cell.length_c   1.000
_cell.angle_alpha   90.00
_cell.angle_beta   90.00
_cell.angle_gamma   90.00
#
_symmetry.space_group_name_H-M   'P 1'
#
loop_
_entity.id
_entity.type
_entity.pdbx_description
1 polymer ?
#
loop_
_entity_poly.entity_id
_entity_poly.type
_entity_poly.pdbx_seq_one_letter_code
_entity_poly.pdbx_strand_id
1 'polypeptide(L)'
;LLGLLLHRTGCSPQPVLSQPPSVASFLGATVRLACTLSSDHDVNLHSIYWYQQRPGHRPRFLLRYFSPSDKRQGHKVPPRFSGSKDLAKNTGYLSIAELQAEDEAVYFCAVGTPVMGRRRKIQRERAERELATLGSPGPRATLPLH
;
A
#
# COMPACT_ATOMS: atom_id res chain seq x y z
N LEU A 1 -18.36 36.73 21.65
CA LEU A 1 -17.64 35.47 21.95
C LEU A 1 -18.07 34.43 20.92
N LEU A 2 -17.15 33.95 20.07
CA LEU A 2 -17.42 32.83 19.16
C LEU A 2 -17.03 31.53 19.86
N GLY A 3 -17.99 30.61 20.03
CA GLY A 3 -17.74 29.27 20.54
C GLY A 3 -17.46 28.31 19.39
N LEU A 4 -16.23 27.81 19.28
CA LEU A 4 -15.87 26.75 18.33
C LEU A 4 -16.24 25.39 18.93
N LEU A 5 -17.31 24.78 18.42
CA LEU A 5 -17.70 23.41 18.75
C LEU A 5 -16.79 22.42 18.02
N LEU A 6 -15.80 21.89 18.73
CA LEU A 6 -14.95 20.81 18.24
C LEU A 6 -15.72 19.48 18.31
N HIS A 7 -16.27 19.07 17.17
CA HIS A 7 -16.81 17.73 17.03
C HIS A 7 -15.66 16.72 17.07
N ARG A 8 -15.63 15.84 18.09
CA ARG A 8 -14.79 14.64 18.06
C ARG A 8 -15.42 13.62 17.13
N THR A 9 -15.20 13.79 15.83
CA THR A 9 -15.27 12.65 14.91
C THR A 9 -14.16 11.68 15.29
N GLY A 10 -14.51 10.43 15.59
CA GLY A 10 -13.52 9.41 15.92
C GLY A 10 -12.49 9.31 14.80
N CYS A 11 -11.23 9.63 15.11
CA CYS A 11 -10.12 9.50 14.17
C CYS A 11 -9.84 8.01 14.00
N SER A 12 -10.24 7.43 12.86
CA SER A 12 -9.71 6.10 12.50
C SER A 12 -8.18 6.26 12.35
N PRO A 13 -7.38 5.34 12.91
CA PRO A 13 -5.93 5.42 12.77
C PRO A 13 -5.55 5.46 11.28
N GLN A 14 -4.59 6.32 10.93
CA GLN A 14 -4.03 6.35 9.58
C GLN A 14 -3.06 5.17 9.43
N PRO A 15 -2.94 4.58 8.22
CA PRO A 15 -1.99 3.50 7.99
C PRO A 15 -0.57 3.97 8.26
N VAL A 16 0.20 3.18 9.03
CA VAL A 16 1.64 3.40 9.18
C VAL A 16 2.33 2.81 7.95
N LEU A 17 3.25 3.57 7.35
CA LEU A 17 4.01 3.16 6.16
C LEU A 17 5.46 2.88 6.54
N SER A 18 5.96 1.73 6.14
CA SER A 18 7.35 1.33 6.32
C SER A 18 8.07 1.23 4.98
N GLN A 19 9.20 1.93 4.88
CA GLN A 19 10.11 1.90 3.74
C GLN A 19 11.51 1.47 4.22
N PRO A 20 12.27 0.70 3.41
CA PRO A 20 13.69 0.48 3.70
C PRO A 20 14.44 1.81 3.84
N PRO A 21 15.42 1.93 4.74
CA PRO A 21 16.15 3.18 4.97
C PRO A 21 16.96 3.62 3.75
N SER A 22 17.47 2.67 2.98
CA SER A 22 18.19 2.92 1.74
C SER A 22 18.06 1.72 0.79
N VAL A 23 18.20 1.98 -0.50
CA VAL A 23 18.30 0.97 -1.56
C VAL A 23 19.38 1.44 -2.52
N ALA A 24 20.30 0.55 -2.87
CA ALA A 24 21.34 0.81 -3.86
C ALA A 24 21.20 -0.16 -5.03
N SER A 25 21.54 0.30 -6.23
CA SER A 25 21.58 -0.51 -7.44
C SER A 25 22.54 0.10 -8.45
N PHE A 26 22.88 -0.65 -9.49
CA PHE A 26 23.78 -0.20 -10.55
C PHE A 26 23.02 0.63 -11.61
N LEU A 27 23.73 1.53 -12.28
CA LEU A 27 23.19 2.24 -13.44
C LEU A 27 22.73 1.23 -14.51
N GLY A 28 21.60 1.52 -15.16
CA GLY A 28 20.96 0.65 -16.14
C GLY A 28 20.15 -0.51 -15.54
N ALA A 29 20.30 -0.82 -14.25
CA ALA A 29 19.51 -1.87 -13.59
C ALA A 29 18.06 -1.41 -13.34
N THR A 30 17.19 -2.36 -13.01
CA THR A 30 15.85 -2.06 -12.49
C THR A 30 15.86 -2.16 -10.97
N VAL A 31 15.46 -1.09 -10.29
CA VAL A 31 15.33 -1.06 -8.82
C VAL A 31 13.85 -1.04 -8.41
N ARG A 32 13.53 -1.68 -7.28
CA ARG A 32 12.19 -1.69 -6.69
C ARG A 32 12.24 -1.12 -5.28
N LEU A 33 11.49 -0.04 -5.04
CA LEU A 33 11.33 0.57 -3.73
C LEU A 33 10.03 0.06 -3.10
N ALA A 34 10.10 -0.43 -1.87
CA ALA A 34 8.97 -0.98 -1.14
C ALA A 34 8.33 0.05 -0.22
N CYS A 35 7.00 -0.01 -0.10
CA CYS A 35 6.18 0.75 0.84
C CYS A 35 5.15 -0.20 1.47
N THR A 36 5.44 -0.68 2.69
CA THR A 36 4.60 -1.66 3.38
C THR A 36 3.63 -0.94 4.31
N LEU A 37 2.33 -1.25 4.19
CA LEU A 37 1.31 -0.74 5.10
C LEU A 37 1.26 -1.60 6.36
N SER A 38 0.92 -0.98 7.49
CA SER A 38 0.61 -1.69 8.73
C SER A 38 -0.51 -2.72 8.53
N SER A 39 -0.43 -3.82 9.27
CA SER A 39 -1.26 -5.03 9.08
C SER A 39 -2.75 -4.83 9.37
N ASP A 40 -3.12 -3.75 10.04
CA ASP A 40 -4.49 -3.33 10.31
C ASP A 40 -5.19 -2.69 9.10
N HIS A 41 -4.44 -2.45 8.02
CA HIS A 41 -4.95 -1.92 6.75
C HIS A 41 -4.67 -2.88 5.58
N ASP A 42 -5.56 -2.86 4.59
CA ASP A 42 -5.42 -3.66 3.36
C ASP A 42 -5.03 -2.77 2.19
N VAL A 43 -3.80 -2.93 1.68
CA VAL A 43 -3.25 -2.20 0.53
C VAL A 43 -4.11 -2.27 -0.74
N ASN A 44 -4.95 -3.30 -0.87
CA ASN A 44 -5.91 -3.42 -1.97
C ASN A 44 -6.99 -2.31 -1.95
N LEU A 45 -7.26 -1.73 -0.78
CA LEU A 45 -8.24 -0.66 -0.60
C LEU A 45 -7.68 0.74 -0.84
N HIS A 46 -6.36 0.91 -0.85
CA HIS A 46 -5.70 2.21 -0.88
C HIS A 46 -5.04 2.51 -2.22
N SER A 47 -5.08 3.76 -2.68
CA SER A 47 -4.15 4.21 -3.73
C SER A 47 -2.79 4.49 -3.10
N ILE A 48 -1.70 4.12 -3.77
CA ILE A 48 -0.33 4.40 -3.32
C ILE A 48 0.24 5.51 -4.19
N TYR A 49 0.77 6.52 -3.54
CA TYR A 49 1.37 7.70 -4.16
C TYR A 49 2.87 7.63 -3.95
N TRP A 50 3.64 7.96 -4.97
CA TRP A 50 5.09 8.01 -4.91
C TRP A 50 5.57 9.42 -5.22
N TYR A 51 6.55 9.86 -4.45
CA TYR A 51 7.20 11.16 -4.57
C TYR A 51 8.71 10.99 -4.60
N GLN A 52 9.39 11.87 -5.33
CA GLN A 52 10.85 11.97 -5.38
C GLN A 52 11.27 13.35 -4.89
N GLN A 53 12.29 13.40 -4.04
CA GLN A 53 12.91 14.64 -3.59
C GLN A 53 14.42 14.57 -3.83
N ARG A 54 14.89 15.37 -4.77
CA ARG A 54 16.33 15.61 -4.97
C ARG A 54 16.85 16.63 -3.95
N PRO A 55 18.15 16.58 -3.59
CA PRO A 55 18.75 17.59 -2.71
C PRO A 55 18.44 19.01 -3.18
N GLY A 56 17.98 19.88 -2.26
CA GLY A 56 17.63 21.27 -2.57
C GLY A 56 16.30 21.49 -3.31
N HIS A 57 15.54 20.44 -3.63
CA HIS A 57 14.24 20.54 -4.31
C HIS A 57 13.07 20.14 -3.42
N ARG A 58 11.87 20.63 -3.76
CA ARG A 58 10.62 20.18 -3.15
C ARG A 58 10.24 18.77 -3.63
N PRO A 59 9.47 18.00 -2.85
CA PRO A 59 8.93 16.72 -3.30
C PRO A 59 8.15 16.86 -4.61
N ARG A 60 8.49 16.03 -5.60
CA ARG A 60 7.83 15.92 -6.89
C ARG A 60 6.98 14.66 -6.92
N PHE A 61 5.71 14.80 -7.27
CA PHE A 61 4.83 13.65 -7.52
C PHE A 61 5.30 12.83 -8.72
N LEU A 62 5.55 11.55 -8.50
CA LEU A 62 5.92 10.59 -9.54
C LEU A 62 4.69 9.90 -10.10
N LEU A 63 3.95 9.15 -9.26
CA LEU A 63 2.83 8.37 -9.73
C LEU A 63 1.85 8.03 -8.62
N ARG A 64 0.61 7.74 -9.02
CA ARG A 64 -0.41 7.10 -8.19
C ARG A 64 -0.72 5.74 -8.80
N TYR A 65 -0.71 4.70 -7.97
CA TYR A 65 -1.09 3.35 -8.37
C TYR A 65 -2.18 2.79 -7.46
N PHE A 66 -3.32 2.42 -8.06
CA PHE A 66 -4.35 1.65 -7.38
C PHE A 66 -4.46 0.24 -7.99
N SER A 67 -4.56 0.16 -9.32
CA SER A 67 -4.59 -1.08 -10.11
C SER A 67 -3.98 -0.85 -11.52
N PRO A 68 -3.83 -1.88 -12.35
CA PRO A 68 -3.38 -1.71 -13.75
C PRO A 68 -4.28 -0.78 -14.58
N SER A 69 -5.59 -0.79 -14.32
CA SER A 69 -6.61 0.04 -14.98
C SER A 69 -6.84 1.40 -14.31
N ASP A 70 -6.37 1.57 -13.08
CA ASP A 70 -6.53 2.80 -12.30
C ASP A 70 -5.18 3.26 -11.73
N LYS A 71 -4.48 4.03 -12.55
CA LYS A 71 -3.16 4.58 -12.25
C LYS A 71 -2.99 5.93 -12.95
N ARG A 72 -2.14 6.79 -12.39
CA ARG A 72 -1.86 8.12 -12.96
C ARG A 72 -0.37 8.42 -12.86
N GLN A 73 0.22 8.88 -13.95
CA GLN A 73 1.59 9.41 -13.93
C GLN A 73 1.61 10.89 -13.58
N GLY A 74 2.69 11.28 -12.92
CA GLY A 74 3.04 12.66 -12.67
C GLY A 74 3.50 13.37 -13.94
N HIS A 75 3.41 14.69 -13.92
CA HIS A 75 3.80 15.50 -15.06
C HIS A 75 5.29 15.34 -15.37
N LYS A 76 5.62 15.11 -16.65
CA LYS A 76 6.97 14.90 -17.18
C LYS A 76 7.73 13.74 -16.51
N VAL A 77 7.03 12.77 -15.93
CA VAL A 77 7.65 11.59 -15.31
C VAL A 77 7.96 10.56 -16.42
N PRO A 78 9.22 10.11 -16.56
CA PRO A 78 9.58 9.15 -17.59
C PRO A 78 8.82 7.81 -17.47
N PRO A 79 8.54 7.12 -18.59
CA PRO A 79 7.78 5.87 -18.58
C PRO A 79 8.50 4.71 -17.86
N ARG A 80 9.81 4.82 -17.63
CA ARG A 80 10.60 3.86 -16.84
C ARG A 80 10.20 3.79 -15.35
N PHE A 81 9.41 4.75 -14.86
CA PHE A 81 8.79 4.70 -13.53
C PHE A 81 7.42 4.00 -13.58
N SER A 82 7.25 2.94 -12.81
CA SER A 82 5.99 2.18 -12.75
C SER A 82 5.62 1.76 -11.32
N GLY A 83 4.32 1.60 -11.08
CA GLY A 83 3.78 1.18 -9.78
C GLY A 83 3.24 -0.25 -9.82
N SER A 84 3.31 -0.96 -8.70
CA SER A 84 2.65 -2.26 -8.50
C SER A 84 2.31 -2.48 -7.02
N LYS A 85 1.58 -3.57 -6.72
CA LYS A 85 1.26 -4.00 -5.35
C LYS A 85 1.47 -5.51 -5.21
N ASP A 86 1.91 -5.91 -4.03
CA ASP A 86 1.88 -7.28 -3.54
C ASP A 86 0.88 -7.34 -2.39
N LEU A 87 -0.27 -7.97 -2.65
CA LEU A 87 -1.36 -8.04 -1.68
C LEU A 87 -1.04 -8.98 -0.52
N ALA A 88 -0.23 -10.02 -0.75
CA ALA A 88 0.16 -10.95 0.30
C ALA A 88 1.13 -10.31 1.29
N LYS A 89 2.00 -9.41 0.82
CA LYS A 89 2.94 -8.66 1.67
C LYS A 89 2.38 -7.35 2.22
N ASN A 90 1.18 -6.96 1.81
CA ASN A 90 0.59 -5.65 2.11
C ASN A 90 1.50 -4.48 1.66
N THR A 91 2.15 -4.62 0.50
CA THR A 91 3.23 -3.73 0.05
C THR A 91 2.94 -3.12 -1.32
N GLY A 92 3.15 -1.81 -1.44
CA GLY A 92 3.28 -1.12 -2.72
C GLY A 92 4.71 -1.06 -3.21
N TYR A 93 4.89 -1.04 -4.52
CA TYR A 93 6.21 -0.89 -5.13
C TYR A 93 6.24 0.24 -6.16
N LEU A 94 7.34 0.99 -6.15
CA LEU A 94 7.81 1.77 -7.27
C LEU A 94 8.95 1.01 -7.95
N SER A 95 8.80 0.70 -9.23
CA SER A 95 9.85 0.17 -10.07
C SER A 95 10.42 1.28 -10.92
N ILE A 96 11.74 1.41 -10.95
CA ILE A 96 12.48 2.33 -11.81
C ILE A 96 13.36 1.48 -12.71
N ALA A 97 12.98 1.33 -13.97
CA ALA A 97 13.79 0.64 -14.97
C ALA A 97 14.93 1.56 -15.45
N GLU A 98 16.00 0.96 -15.96
CA GLU A 98 17.14 1.68 -16.56
C GLU A 98 17.64 2.81 -15.67
N LEU A 99 17.98 2.48 -14.41
CA LEU A 99 18.33 3.47 -13.39
C LEU A 99 19.42 4.44 -13.87
N GLN A 100 19.19 5.73 -13.68
CA GLN A 100 20.09 6.80 -14.13
C GLN A 100 20.68 7.54 -12.93
N ALA A 101 21.79 8.24 -13.11
CA ALA A 101 22.43 8.99 -12.02
C ALA A 101 21.49 10.06 -11.42
N GLU A 102 20.62 10.64 -12.26
CA GLU A 102 19.65 11.65 -11.84
C GLU A 102 18.49 11.08 -11.01
N ASP A 103 18.41 9.75 -10.87
CA ASP A 103 17.43 9.10 -9.99
C ASP A 103 17.85 9.04 -8.54
N GLU A 104 19.10 9.40 -8.22
CA GLU A 104 19.56 9.50 -6.85
C GLU A 104 18.78 10.61 -6.11
N ALA A 105 17.96 10.19 -5.15
CA ALA A 105 17.02 11.04 -4.44
C ALA A 105 16.45 10.35 -3.20
N VAL A 106 15.76 11.11 -2.36
CA VAL A 106 14.88 10.54 -1.33
C VAL A 106 13.52 10.24 -1.96
N TYR A 107 12.99 9.06 -1.69
CA TYR A 107 11.69 8.63 -2.21
C TYR A 107 10.71 8.39 -1.06
N PHE A 108 9.51 8.96 -1.18
CA PHE A 108 8.46 8.83 -0.18
C PHE A 108 7.23 8.20 -0.79
N CYS A 109 6.60 7.31 -0.03
CA CYS A 109 5.26 6.84 -0.33
C CYS A 109 4.19 7.49 0.56
N ALA A 110 2.98 7.60 0.04
CA ALA A 110 1.80 7.96 0.80
C ALA A 110 0.61 7.10 0.35
N VAL A 111 -0.43 7.02 1.19
CA VAL A 111 -1.66 6.27 0.87
C VAL A 111 -2.88 7.17 0.92
N GLY A 112 -3.75 7.01 -0.06
CA GLY A 112 -5.06 7.69 -0.09
C GLY A 112 -6.07 7.04 0.85
N THR A 113 -7.21 7.69 1.04
CA THR A 113 -8.34 7.10 1.80
C THR A 113 -8.79 5.77 1.19
N PRO A 114 -9.18 4.78 2.01
CA PRO A 114 -9.63 3.49 1.49
C PRO A 114 -10.91 3.65 0.68
N VAL A 115 -11.01 2.94 -0.45
CA VAL A 115 -12.22 2.96 -1.28
C VAL A 115 -13.34 2.18 -0.55
N MET A 116 -14.23 2.91 0.12
CA MET A 116 -15.27 2.39 1.02
C MET A 116 -16.24 1.39 0.36
N GLY A 117 -16.50 1.51 -0.95
CA GLY A 117 -17.31 0.54 -1.69
C GLY A 117 -16.74 -0.88 -1.66
N ARG A 118 -15.41 -1.01 -1.68
CA ARG A 118 -14.70 -2.29 -1.64
C ARG A 118 -14.47 -2.78 -0.21
N ARG A 119 -14.32 -1.84 0.76
CA ARG A 119 -14.25 -2.15 2.20
C ARG A 119 -15.43 -2.97 2.69
N ARG A 120 -16.66 -2.59 2.30
CA ARG A 120 -17.89 -3.33 2.67
C ARG A 120 -17.90 -4.76 2.14
N LYS A 121 -17.40 -4.98 0.91
CA LYS A 121 -17.30 -6.31 0.31
C LYS A 121 -16.24 -7.17 1.03
N ILE A 122 -15.06 -6.63 1.30
CA ILE A 122 -14.00 -7.34 2.02
C ILE A 122 -14.42 -7.66 3.46
N GLN A 123 -15.11 -6.75 4.15
CA GLN A 123 -15.65 -7.01 5.49
C GLN A 123 -16.65 -8.17 5.48
N ARG A 124 -17.55 -8.20 4.48
CA ARG A 124 -18.49 -9.32 4.30
C ARG A 124 -17.76 -10.63 4.00
N GLU A 125 -16.80 -10.63 3.08
CA GLU A 125 -16.01 -11.83 2.76
C GLU A 125 -15.15 -12.32 3.94
N ARG A 126 -14.61 -11.40 4.77
CA ARG A 126 -13.90 -11.74 6.00
C ARG A 126 -14.83 -12.36 7.04
N ALA A 127 -16.02 -11.79 7.23
CA ALA A 127 -17.04 -12.35 8.12
C ALA A 127 -17.52 -13.74 7.65
N GLU A 128 -17.70 -13.94 6.33
CA GLU A 128 -18.04 -15.24 5.75
C GLU A 128 -16.91 -16.28 5.98
N ARG A 129 -15.62 -15.90 5.85
CA ARG A 129 -14.48 -16.79 6.15
C ARG A 129 -14.36 -17.14 7.64
N GLU A 130 -14.61 -16.17 8.51
CA GLU A 130 -14.59 -16.37 9.96
C GLU A 130 -15.71 -17.34 10.38
N LEU A 131 -16.91 -17.17 9.81
CA LEU A 131 -18.03 -18.09 10.00
C LEU A 131 -17.73 -19.51 9.47
N ALA A 132 -17.07 -19.62 8.31
CA ALA A 132 -16.68 -20.93 7.74
C ALA A 132 -15.61 -21.64 8.60
N THR A 133 -14.76 -20.89 9.31
CA THR A 133 -13.73 -21.44 10.20
C THR A 133 -14.36 -21.97 11.50
N LEU A 134 -15.42 -21.31 11.99
CA LEU A 134 -16.21 -21.73 13.14
C LEU A 134 -17.15 -22.91 12.84
N GLY A 135 -17.49 -23.14 11.57
CA GLY A 135 -18.45 -24.17 11.12
C GLY A 135 -17.87 -25.54 10.75
N SER A 136 -16.56 -25.76 10.84
CA SER A 136 -15.97 -27.08 10.53
C SER A 136 -16.22 -28.08 11.67
N PRO A 137 -16.90 -29.22 11.44
CA PRO A 137 -16.96 -30.30 12.42
C PRO A 137 -15.55 -30.88 12.61
N GLY A 138 -15.07 -30.95 13.86
CA GLY A 138 -13.79 -31.58 14.17
C GLY A 138 -13.74 -33.04 13.71
N PRO A 139 -12.54 -33.58 13.38
CA PRO A 139 -12.40 -34.96 12.96
C PRO A 139 -12.92 -35.89 14.06
N ARG A 140 -13.86 -36.78 13.69
CA ARG A 140 -14.39 -37.82 14.56
C ARG A 140 -13.23 -38.75 14.94
N ALA A 141 -12.80 -38.71 16.19
CA ALA A 141 -11.85 -39.67 16.72
C ALA A 141 -12.51 -41.05 16.78
N THR A 142 -12.14 -41.94 15.87
CA THR A 142 -12.51 -43.35 15.94
C THR A 142 -11.61 -44.02 16.98
N LEU A 143 -12.16 -44.32 18.16
CA LEU A 143 -11.48 -45.12 19.18
C LEU A 143 -11.39 -46.59 18.71
N PRO A 144 -10.22 -47.24 18.81
CA PRO A 144 -10.12 -48.67 18.58
C PRO A 144 -10.72 -49.41 19.79
N LEU A 145 -11.66 -50.32 19.50
CA LEU A 145 -12.16 -51.31 20.45
C LEU A 145 -11.03 -52.32 20.71
N HIS A 146 -10.68 -52.52 21.98
CA HIS A 146 -9.85 -53.62 22.43
C HIS A 146 -10.43 -54.23 23.70
#